data_AF-A0AA39QC36-F1
#
_entry.id   AF-A0AA39QC36-F1
#
_cell.length_a   1.000
_cell.length_b   1.000
_cell.length_c   1.000
_cell.angle_alpha   90.00
_cell.angle_beta   90.00
_cell.angle_gamma   90.00
#
_symmetry.space_group_name_H-M   'P 1'
#
loop_
_entity.id
_entity.type
_entity.pdbx_description
1 polymer ?
#
loop_
_entity_poly.entity_id
_entity_poly.type
_entity_poly.pdbx_seq_one_letter_code
_entity_poly.pdbx_strand_id
1 'polypeptide(L)'
;MIDFQQPTPDVDTKGESDGPSEQAWDHEDEDDSSSEYSTDGEYTNLPKVTLTSLTETGQDESTIPVLDQRSFTGIQVISSVLADTLCADLGVDGVLKKLNTTLGTSYNLDSVISILEPYIAQNVDFGTAYAYLRPDWDDIPNIAHRLRTLEVEDREMRQNVLTDGLIADPDMDPRRVWDLYANRVVPYWVASLRMFQRPWAISHAWVDEKERVDVMSPINGCEWPVPMPKDANLDLIRIEMLNARSNRGLQAEYVWLDVLCLRQEGGKNEHLRLDEWKLDVPTIGAVYEQAYARVVYYFNGLGRPLYLTPGYFESDRCWFRRAWTLQEMTMTPIIAGVTGKDVMDTPVQMRFHKELKSFQRVPASTSIFHYVSDMRIRISTKPLDKVAGLVYLLHPDVIPIYDAKQSSEEAWEALMDVMESHYQVQLLFLYPEPGDGKKRWRPSWQQVMSNRIVVPLYRFIYKFNRTEDPDIYCYMGYCIKSGTVRGLGEVPNEPMPRQGEVDINDDNGAPHTLKIIADHMHPIPDGIYTLLGCSGSFRPDRWVVGQIRQDGRVEKLSVFCSADDEVHLCSLELDNEVETFLC
;
A
#
# COMPACT_ATOMS: atom_id res chain seq x y z
N MET A 1 19.83 -49.75 -3.58
CA MET A 1 20.95 -50.59 -3.10
C MET A 1 21.90 -50.73 -4.28
N ILE A 2 23.05 -50.02 -4.26
CA ILE A 2 24.14 -50.04 -5.26
C ILE A 2 23.71 -49.36 -6.60
N ASP A 3 24.19 -48.16 -6.98
CA ASP A 3 25.56 -47.70 -7.37
C ASP A 3 26.00 -48.22 -8.76
N PHE A 4 26.74 -47.51 -9.62
CA PHE A 4 27.10 -46.08 -9.73
C PHE A 4 27.66 -45.83 -11.16
N GLN A 5 27.52 -44.59 -11.66
CA GLN A 5 28.47 -43.86 -12.54
C GLN A 5 28.86 -44.31 -13.98
N GLN A 6 29.33 -43.28 -14.69
CA GLN A 6 29.68 -43.19 -16.12
C GLN A 6 31.05 -43.80 -16.47
N PRO A 7 31.48 -43.70 -17.74
CA PRO A 7 32.63 -42.83 -17.98
C PRO A 7 32.56 -41.92 -19.23
N THR A 8 33.15 -40.74 -19.11
CA THR A 8 33.71 -39.87 -20.18
C THR A 8 35.19 -40.28 -20.45
N PRO A 9 36.03 -39.62 -21.30
CA PRO A 9 35.88 -38.40 -22.11
C PRO A 9 36.45 -38.51 -23.58
N ASP A 10 36.77 -37.34 -24.16
CA ASP A 10 37.75 -37.05 -25.27
C ASP A 10 37.24 -37.05 -26.74
N VAL A 11 37.65 -36.14 -27.66
CA VAL A 11 38.36 -34.83 -27.58
C VAL A 11 38.16 -33.99 -28.90
N ASP A 12 38.35 -32.67 -28.85
CA ASP A 12 38.60 -31.65 -29.91
C ASP A 12 38.22 -31.87 -31.41
N THR A 13 37.61 -30.85 -32.04
CA THR A 13 38.34 -30.00 -33.04
C THR A 13 37.67 -28.65 -33.35
N LYS A 14 38.48 -27.69 -33.84
CA LYS A 14 38.19 -26.25 -34.05
C LYS A 14 37.40 -25.94 -35.33
N GLY A 15 36.73 -24.78 -35.34
CA GLY A 15 36.43 -24.03 -36.59
C GLY A 15 35.45 -22.86 -36.43
N GLU A 16 35.96 -21.63 -36.59
CA GLU A 16 35.32 -20.41 -37.16
C GLU A 16 33.82 -20.15 -36.85
N SER A 17 33.47 -19.22 -35.96
CA SER A 17 33.40 -17.75 -36.17
C SER A 17 32.28 -17.29 -37.12
N ASP A 18 31.17 -16.82 -36.54
CA ASP A 18 30.34 -15.72 -37.05
C ASP A 18 29.59 -15.08 -35.86
N GLY A 19 29.29 -13.78 -35.94
CA GLY A 19 28.86 -12.97 -34.80
C GLY A 19 27.41 -13.22 -34.33
N PRO A 20 27.07 -12.88 -33.07
CA PRO A 20 25.70 -12.94 -32.59
C PRO A 20 24.85 -11.88 -33.29
N SER A 21 23.87 -12.36 -34.06
CA SER A 21 22.79 -11.56 -34.61
C SER A 21 21.93 -10.96 -33.49
N GLU A 22 21.33 -9.81 -33.77
CA GLU A 22 20.31 -9.19 -32.93
C GLU A 22 19.16 -10.18 -32.72
N GLN A 23 19.03 -10.73 -31.51
CA GLN A 23 17.80 -11.37 -31.07
C GLN A 23 16.96 -10.30 -30.38
N ALA A 24 16.01 -9.77 -31.13
CA ALA A 24 14.85 -9.10 -30.55
C ALA A 24 14.17 -10.09 -29.61
N TRP A 25 13.88 -9.63 -28.39
CA TRP A 25 13.00 -10.37 -27.49
C TRP A 25 11.59 -10.15 -28.02
N ASP A 26 11.16 -11.06 -28.91
CA ASP A 26 9.75 -11.25 -29.21
C ASP A 26 9.07 -11.63 -27.89
N HIS A 27 8.47 -10.64 -27.25
CA HIS A 27 7.45 -10.89 -26.26
C HIS A 27 6.32 -11.59 -27.00
N GLU A 28 6.20 -12.89 -26.81
CA GLU A 28 4.94 -13.58 -27.10
C GLU A 28 3.90 -12.97 -26.16
N ASP A 29 3.15 -12.00 -26.69
CA ASP A 29 1.89 -11.56 -26.13
C ASP A 29 1.01 -12.83 -26.04
N GLU A 30 0.97 -13.46 -24.87
CA GLU A 30 -0.08 -14.41 -24.55
C GLU A 30 -1.39 -13.63 -24.62
N ASP A 31 -2.09 -13.78 -25.76
CA ASP A 31 -3.48 -13.42 -25.94
C ASP A 31 -4.25 -13.92 -24.70
N ASP A 32 -4.57 -13.00 -23.78
CA ASP A 32 -5.49 -13.24 -22.67
C ASP A 32 -6.88 -13.43 -23.29
N SER A 33 -7.05 -14.63 -23.83
CA SER A 33 -8.21 -15.13 -24.52
C SER A 33 -9.35 -15.12 -23.52
N SER A 34 -10.05 -13.99 -23.49
CA SER A 34 -11.24 -13.73 -22.70
C SER A 34 -12.23 -14.86 -22.91
N SER A 35 -12.18 -15.86 -22.01
CA SER A 35 -13.21 -16.87 -21.92
C SER A 35 -14.43 -16.17 -21.36
N GLU A 36 -15.30 -15.72 -22.27
CA GLU A 36 -16.63 -15.22 -21.97
C GLU A 36 -17.48 -16.35 -21.36
N TYR A 37 -17.20 -16.68 -20.11
CA TYR A 37 -18.15 -17.33 -19.22
C TYR A 37 -19.26 -16.32 -18.93
N SER A 38 -20.17 -16.22 -19.92
CA SER A 38 -21.44 -15.51 -19.82
C SER A 38 -22.25 -16.09 -18.66
N THR A 39 -22.03 -15.55 -17.47
CA THR A 39 -22.69 -15.94 -16.22
C THR A 39 -24.14 -15.42 -16.14
N ASP A 40 -24.59 -14.67 -17.16
CA ASP A 40 -25.97 -14.19 -17.30
C ASP A 40 -27.03 -15.31 -17.43
N GLY A 41 -26.62 -16.56 -17.64
CA GLY A 41 -27.55 -17.70 -17.75
C GLY A 41 -28.23 -18.10 -16.43
N GLU A 42 -27.46 -18.29 -15.36
CA GLU A 42 -27.93 -18.99 -14.15
C GLU A 42 -28.56 -18.06 -13.09
N TYR A 43 -28.13 -16.81 -13.01
CA TYR A 43 -28.60 -15.85 -11.98
C TYR A 43 -29.97 -15.21 -12.27
N THR A 44 -30.55 -15.46 -13.45
CA THR A 44 -31.82 -14.83 -13.90
C THR A 44 -33.05 -15.19 -13.07
N ASN A 45 -33.02 -16.32 -12.34
CA ASN A 45 -34.15 -16.83 -11.57
C ASN A 45 -34.08 -16.60 -10.05
N LEU A 46 -33.00 -16.00 -9.53
CA LEU A 46 -32.88 -15.77 -8.08
C LEU A 46 -33.79 -14.62 -7.60
N PRO A 47 -34.38 -14.74 -6.39
CA PRO A 47 -35.29 -13.72 -5.87
C PRO A 47 -34.54 -12.42 -5.57
N LYS A 48 -35.08 -11.32 -6.08
CA LYS A 48 -34.56 -9.99 -5.82
C LYS A 48 -35.07 -9.46 -4.48
N VAL A 49 -34.14 -9.01 -3.64
CA VAL A 49 -34.41 -8.32 -2.37
C VAL A 49 -34.11 -6.84 -2.58
N THR A 50 -35.00 -5.98 -2.08
CA THR A 50 -34.79 -4.52 -2.06
C THR A 50 -34.51 -4.09 -0.63
N LEU A 51 -33.34 -3.47 -0.43
CA LEU A 51 -33.01 -2.74 0.79
C LEU A 51 -33.38 -1.27 0.58
N THR A 52 -33.89 -0.60 1.60
CA THR A 52 -34.23 0.83 1.58
C THR A 52 -33.78 1.48 2.88
N SER A 53 -33.50 2.79 2.87
CA SER A 53 -33.24 3.53 4.11
C SER A 53 -34.41 3.41 5.10
N LEU A 54 -35.64 3.29 4.60
CA LEU A 54 -36.82 3.15 5.44
C LEU A 54 -36.88 1.80 6.16
N THR A 55 -36.51 0.71 5.48
CA THR A 55 -36.50 -0.64 6.08
C THR A 55 -35.28 -0.91 6.94
N GLU A 56 -34.12 -0.37 6.59
CA GLU A 56 -32.87 -0.60 7.32
C GLU A 56 -32.67 0.37 8.50
N THR A 57 -33.14 1.63 8.39
CA THR A 57 -32.90 2.66 9.43
C THR A 57 -34.15 3.40 9.92
N GLY A 58 -35.32 3.15 9.32
CA GLY A 58 -36.55 3.89 9.61
C GLY A 58 -36.62 5.29 9.01
N GLN A 59 -35.64 5.69 8.19
CA GLN A 59 -35.58 7.02 7.58
C GLN A 59 -36.15 7.01 6.15
N ASP A 60 -37.05 7.94 5.85
CA ASP A 60 -37.65 8.08 4.51
C ASP A 60 -36.59 8.44 3.46
N GLU A 61 -36.61 7.75 2.32
CA GLU A 61 -35.63 7.90 1.23
C GLU A 61 -35.48 9.34 0.72
N SER A 62 -36.56 10.14 0.75
CA SER A 62 -36.52 11.54 0.32
C SER A 62 -35.71 12.44 1.25
N THR A 63 -35.55 12.01 2.51
CA THR A 63 -34.75 12.71 3.53
C THR A 63 -33.26 12.38 3.44
N ILE A 64 -32.89 11.26 2.81
CA ILE A 64 -31.49 10.85 2.64
C ILE A 64 -30.83 11.71 1.56
N PRO A 65 -29.80 12.51 1.87
CA PRO A 65 -29.17 13.43 0.92
C PRO A 65 -28.32 12.74 -0.15
N VAL A 66 -27.65 11.64 0.21
CA VAL A 66 -26.85 10.82 -0.72
C VAL A 66 -27.81 9.93 -1.52
N LEU A 67 -27.70 9.95 -2.85
CA LEU A 67 -28.65 9.21 -3.69
C LEU A 67 -28.51 7.71 -3.54
N ASP A 68 -27.26 7.22 -3.58
CA ASP A 68 -26.96 5.79 -3.59
C ASP A 68 -27.12 5.12 -2.20
N GLN A 69 -27.40 5.89 -1.14
CA GLN A 69 -27.78 5.38 0.19
C GLN A 69 -29.28 5.07 0.33
N ARG A 70 -30.12 5.47 -0.63
CA ARG A 70 -31.59 5.41 -0.50
C ARG A 70 -32.14 4.01 -0.62
N SER A 71 -31.74 3.29 -1.66
CA SER A 71 -32.26 1.97 -1.97
C SER A 71 -31.28 1.17 -2.82
N PHE A 72 -31.26 -0.15 -2.64
CA PHE A 72 -30.56 -1.09 -3.50
C PHE A 72 -31.46 -2.30 -3.78
N THR A 73 -31.45 -2.83 -5.00
CA THR A 73 -32.15 -4.07 -5.35
C THR A 73 -31.18 -5.07 -5.97
N GLY A 74 -30.99 -6.21 -5.31
CA GLY A 74 -30.06 -7.26 -5.74
C GLY A 74 -30.54 -8.66 -5.40
N ILE A 75 -29.71 -9.65 -5.67
CA ILE A 75 -29.94 -11.09 -5.39
C ILE A 75 -28.98 -11.54 -4.29
N GLN A 76 -29.35 -12.57 -3.51
CA GLN A 76 -28.51 -13.10 -2.42
C GLN A 76 -28.15 -12.08 -1.31
N VAL A 77 -28.86 -10.94 -1.20
CA VAL A 77 -28.65 -9.93 -0.15
C VAL A 77 -29.76 -10.04 0.90
N ILE A 78 -29.40 -9.97 2.19
CA ILE A 78 -30.36 -9.98 3.31
C ILE A 78 -30.49 -8.61 3.99
N SER A 79 -31.65 -8.29 4.55
CA SER A 79 -31.83 -7.09 5.38
C SER A 79 -31.07 -7.19 6.70
N SER A 80 -30.64 -6.05 7.26
CA SER A 80 -30.06 -5.93 8.60
C SER A 80 -30.90 -6.67 9.66
N VAL A 81 -32.21 -6.45 9.68
CA VAL A 81 -33.15 -7.13 10.58
C VAL A 81 -33.06 -8.67 10.49
N LEU A 82 -32.91 -9.22 9.28
CA LEU A 82 -32.74 -10.66 9.12
C LEU A 82 -31.34 -11.10 9.55
N ALA A 83 -30.30 -10.35 9.20
CA ALA A 83 -28.93 -10.64 9.63
C ALA A 83 -28.83 -10.69 11.17
N ASP A 84 -29.43 -9.73 11.87
CA ASP A 84 -29.40 -9.58 13.33
C ASP A 84 -30.32 -10.58 14.06
N THR A 85 -31.14 -11.36 13.36
CA THR A 85 -31.99 -12.39 13.99
C THR A 85 -31.13 -13.60 14.41
N LEU A 86 -31.27 -14.06 15.65
CA LEU A 86 -30.54 -15.24 16.12
C LEU A 86 -31.02 -16.53 15.42
N CYS A 87 -30.09 -17.42 15.06
CA CYS A 87 -30.43 -18.74 14.50
C CYS A 87 -31.31 -19.57 15.45
N ALA A 88 -31.16 -19.38 16.77
CA ALA A 88 -32.00 -20.01 17.78
C ALA A 88 -33.47 -19.52 17.74
N ASP A 89 -33.72 -18.24 17.47
CA ASP A 89 -35.07 -17.67 17.37
C ASP A 89 -35.82 -18.14 16.12
N LEU A 90 -35.07 -18.44 15.05
CA LEU A 90 -35.61 -19.01 13.81
C LEU A 90 -35.85 -20.53 13.93
N GLY A 91 -35.04 -21.23 14.72
CA GLY A 91 -34.95 -22.69 14.72
C GLY A 91 -34.39 -23.26 13.41
N VAL A 92 -34.07 -24.55 13.39
CA VAL A 92 -33.37 -25.18 12.24
C VAL A 92 -34.19 -25.11 10.94
N ASP A 93 -35.51 -25.33 11.02
CA ASP A 93 -36.43 -25.18 9.89
C ASP A 93 -36.52 -23.73 9.39
N GLY A 94 -36.47 -22.76 10.31
CA GLY A 94 -36.51 -21.33 9.97
C GLY A 94 -35.24 -20.87 9.27
N VAL A 95 -34.07 -21.26 9.79
CA VAL A 95 -32.75 -21.00 9.18
C VAL A 95 -32.69 -21.61 7.78
N LEU A 96 -33.02 -22.90 7.63
CA LEU A 96 -33.03 -23.57 6.33
C LEU A 96 -34.02 -22.91 5.35
N LYS A 97 -35.24 -22.57 5.81
CA LYS A 97 -36.22 -21.89 4.97
C LYS A 97 -35.70 -20.54 4.48
N LYS A 98 -34.99 -19.77 5.32
CA LYS A 98 -34.39 -18.48 4.94
C LYS A 98 -33.23 -18.66 3.96
N LEU A 99 -32.35 -19.64 4.16
CA LEU A 99 -31.28 -20.01 3.22
C LEU A 99 -31.85 -20.40 1.85
N ASN A 100 -32.73 -21.41 1.82
CA ASN A 100 -33.42 -21.86 0.59
C ASN A 100 -34.12 -20.70 -0.14
N THR A 101 -34.84 -19.85 0.60
CA THR A 101 -35.52 -18.68 -0.02
C THR A 101 -34.53 -17.69 -0.60
N THR A 102 -33.41 -17.41 0.07
CA THR A 102 -32.46 -16.35 -0.34
C THR A 102 -31.53 -16.80 -1.47
N LEU A 103 -31.17 -18.09 -1.47
CA LEU A 103 -30.22 -18.71 -2.40
C LEU A 103 -30.92 -19.45 -3.56
N GLY A 104 -32.25 -19.50 -3.56
CA GLY A 104 -33.03 -20.17 -4.62
C GLY A 104 -32.99 -21.71 -4.57
N THR A 105 -32.51 -22.29 -3.47
CA THR A 105 -32.35 -23.75 -3.31
C THR A 105 -33.58 -24.40 -2.66
N SER A 106 -33.65 -25.73 -2.71
CA SER A 106 -34.73 -26.51 -2.10
C SER A 106 -34.21 -27.72 -1.31
N TYR A 107 -33.16 -27.53 -0.52
CA TYR A 107 -32.59 -28.60 0.31
C TYR A 107 -33.53 -28.99 1.44
N ASN A 108 -33.56 -30.29 1.76
CA ASN A 108 -34.31 -30.84 2.89
C ASN A 108 -33.45 -30.81 4.17
N LEU A 109 -34.10 -30.76 5.33
CA LEU A 109 -33.44 -30.67 6.64
C LEU A 109 -32.42 -31.80 6.86
N ASP A 110 -32.79 -33.05 6.54
CA ASP A 110 -31.93 -34.23 6.69
C ASP A 110 -30.59 -34.11 5.93
N SER A 111 -30.52 -33.28 4.88
CA SER A 111 -29.30 -33.08 4.08
C SER A 111 -28.34 -32.04 4.68
N VAL A 112 -28.82 -31.16 5.57
CA VAL A 112 -28.05 -29.97 6.04
C VAL A 112 -28.02 -29.81 7.56
N ILE A 113 -28.80 -30.60 8.32
CA ILE A 113 -28.98 -30.45 9.77
C ILE A 113 -27.64 -30.42 10.53
N SER A 114 -26.68 -31.27 10.17
CA SER A 114 -25.34 -31.34 10.78
C SER A 114 -24.50 -30.09 10.58
N ILE A 115 -24.83 -29.24 9.60
CA ILE A 115 -24.16 -27.98 9.30
C ILE A 115 -24.89 -26.80 9.96
N LEU A 116 -26.22 -26.89 10.12
CA LEU A 116 -27.02 -25.82 10.73
C LEU A 116 -27.04 -25.88 12.26
N GLU A 117 -27.05 -27.08 12.85
CA GLU A 117 -27.05 -27.29 14.31
C GLU A 117 -25.96 -26.50 15.07
N PRO A 118 -24.69 -26.45 14.62
CA PRO A 118 -23.64 -25.68 15.29
C PRO A 118 -23.94 -24.18 15.45
N TYR A 119 -24.55 -23.53 14.45
CA TYR A 119 -24.88 -22.10 14.50
C TYR A 119 -26.03 -21.82 15.47
N ILE A 120 -26.98 -22.75 15.55
CA ILE A 120 -28.12 -22.68 16.48
C ILE A 120 -27.65 -22.92 17.91
N ALA A 121 -26.84 -23.95 18.14
CA ALA A 121 -26.32 -24.31 19.47
C ALA A 121 -25.39 -23.26 20.05
N GLN A 122 -24.62 -22.55 19.21
CA GLN A 122 -23.76 -21.43 19.60
C GLN A 122 -24.51 -20.10 19.69
N ASN A 123 -25.82 -20.07 19.39
CA ASN A 123 -26.64 -18.86 19.36
C ASN A 123 -26.04 -17.74 18.48
N VAL A 124 -25.56 -18.14 17.30
CA VAL A 124 -25.00 -17.26 16.27
C VAL A 124 -26.15 -16.58 15.52
N ASP A 125 -25.94 -15.34 15.09
CA ASP A 125 -26.92 -14.60 14.28
C ASP A 125 -26.98 -15.13 12.83
N PHE A 126 -28.11 -14.93 12.17
CA PHE A 126 -28.34 -15.43 10.81
C PHE A 126 -27.42 -14.78 9.79
N GLY A 127 -26.99 -13.53 9.99
CA GLY A 127 -26.00 -12.87 9.11
C GLY A 127 -24.67 -13.60 9.13
N THR A 128 -24.15 -13.91 10.31
CA THR A 128 -22.89 -14.65 10.46
C THR A 128 -23.02 -16.06 9.88
N ALA A 129 -24.11 -16.78 10.16
CA ALA A 129 -24.36 -18.09 9.54
C ALA A 129 -24.48 -17.99 8.01
N TYR A 130 -25.12 -16.94 7.49
CA TYR A 130 -25.28 -16.71 6.06
C TYR A 130 -23.94 -16.42 5.35
N ALA A 131 -23.06 -15.63 5.96
CA ALA A 131 -21.73 -15.35 5.42
C ALA A 131 -20.86 -16.62 5.30
N TYR A 132 -20.90 -17.49 6.30
CA TYR A 132 -20.12 -18.74 6.32
C TYR A 132 -20.69 -19.83 5.40
N LEU A 133 -21.99 -19.79 5.10
CA LEU A 133 -22.67 -20.84 4.33
C LEU A 133 -22.95 -20.46 2.87
N ARG A 134 -23.16 -19.17 2.54
CA ARG A 134 -23.46 -18.71 1.17
C ARG A 134 -22.41 -19.13 0.13
N PRO A 135 -21.08 -19.03 0.37
CA PRO A 135 -20.10 -19.24 -0.69
C PRO A 135 -20.10 -20.65 -1.28
N ASP A 136 -20.39 -21.66 -0.44
CA ASP A 136 -20.31 -23.09 -0.77
C ASP A 136 -21.65 -23.83 -0.52
N TRP A 137 -22.78 -23.13 -0.49
CA TRP A 137 -24.08 -23.73 -0.17
C TRP A 137 -24.49 -24.87 -1.13
N ASP A 138 -23.92 -24.84 -2.33
CA ASP A 138 -24.04 -25.79 -3.42
C ASP A 138 -23.34 -27.14 -3.09
N ASP A 139 -22.29 -27.10 -2.25
CA ASP A 139 -21.35 -28.19 -1.92
C ASP A 139 -21.39 -28.54 -0.42
N ILE A 140 -22.62 -28.63 0.12
CA ILE A 140 -22.97 -29.02 1.50
C ILE A 140 -22.00 -30.04 2.15
N PRO A 141 -21.68 -31.21 1.53
CA PRO A 141 -20.85 -32.22 2.21
C PRO A 141 -19.45 -31.74 2.60
N ASN A 142 -18.90 -30.76 1.87
CA ASN A 142 -17.53 -30.29 2.05
C ASN A 142 -17.42 -28.99 2.85
N ILE A 143 -18.48 -28.17 2.98
CA ILE A 143 -18.47 -26.86 3.69
C ILE A 143 -17.71 -26.96 5.02
N ALA A 144 -18.13 -27.87 5.90
CA ALA A 144 -17.55 -27.98 7.24
C ALA A 144 -16.08 -28.42 7.23
N HIS A 145 -15.61 -29.13 6.21
CA HIS A 145 -14.20 -29.47 6.05
C HIS A 145 -13.41 -28.25 5.53
N ARG A 146 -13.89 -27.61 4.47
CA ARG A 146 -13.24 -26.46 3.80
C ARG A 146 -13.04 -25.30 4.77
N LEU A 147 -14.09 -24.93 5.54
CA LEU A 147 -13.99 -23.87 6.56
C LEU A 147 -12.89 -24.18 7.60
N ARG A 148 -12.79 -25.42 8.09
CA ARG A 148 -11.74 -25.81 9.06
C ARG A 148 -10.34 -25.79 8.45
N THR A 149 -10.19 -26.20 7.19
CA THR A 149 -8.91 -26.16 6.49
C THR A 149 -8.44 -24.72 6.34
N LEU A 150 -9.31 -23.84 5.84
CA LEU A 150 -9.00 -22.41 5.62
C LEU A 150 -8.72 -21.64 6.92
N GLU A 151 -9.42 -21.95 8.01
CA GLU A 151 -9.13 -21.37 9.33
C GLU A 151 -7.73 -21.77 9.84
N VAL A 152 -7.31 -23.02 9.60
CA VAL A 152 -5.98 -23.51 9.96
C VAL A 152 -4.91 -22.86 9.08
N GLU A 153 -5.12 -22.80 7.77
CA GLU A 153 -4.20 -22.21 6.80
C GLU A 153 -3.98 -20.71 7.05
N ASP A 154 -5.04 -19.91 7.26
CA ASP A 154 -4.91 -18.48 7.60
C ASP A 154 -4.16 -18.28 8.92
N ARG A 155 -4.43 -19.12 9.93
CA ARG A 155 -3.74 -19.03 11.22
C ARG A 155 -2.26 -19.38 11.10
N GLU A 156 -1.90 -20.44 10.37
CA GLU A 156 -0.51 -20.84 10.17
C GLU A 156 0.24 -19.80 9.31
N MET A 157 -0.38 -19.30 8.24
CA MET A 157 0.17 -18.22 7.41
C MET A 157 0.46 -16.96 8.24
N ARG A 158 -0.51 -16.47 9.03
CA ARG A 158 -0.32 -15.29 9.90
C ARG A 158 0.64 -15.49 11.06
N GLN A 159 0.93 -16.73 11.44
CA GLN A 159 1.95 -17.07 12.44
C GLN A 159 3.36 -17.13 11.82
N ASN A 160 3.48 -17.73 10.64
CA ASN A 160 4.77 -17.98 9.99
C ASN A 160 5.35 -16.73 9.28
N VAL A 161 4.50 -15.81 8.84
CA VAL A 161 4.93 -14.59 8.12
C VAL A 161 5.70 -13.60 9.01
N LEU A 162 5.49 -13.66 10.33
CA LEU A 162 6.14 -12.76 11.30
C LEU A 162 7.47 -13.36 11.76
N THR A 163 8.59 -12.85 11.23
CA THR A 163 9.95 -13.29 11.59
C THR A 163 10.82 -12.09 11.95
N ASP A 164 11.45 -12.12 13.13
CA ASP A 164 12.43 -11.11 13.60
C ASP A 164 12.01 -9.63 13.50
N GLY A 165 10.71 -9.35 13.63
CA GLY A 165 10.16 -7.98 13.53
C GLY A 165 9.86 -7.52 12.10
N LEU A 166 9.94 -8.44 11.14
CA LEU A 166 9.54 -8.26 9.75
C LEU A 166 8.33 -9.15 9.42
N ILE A 167 7.65 -8.76 8.34
CA ILE A 167 6.53 -9.48 7.71
C ILE A 167 7.04 -9.90 6.34
N ALA A 168 7.19 -11.21 6.13
CA ALA A 168 7.84 -11.80 4.95
C ALA A 168 7.00 -11.76 3.66
N ASP A 169 5.72 -11.40 3.75
CA ASP A 169 4.79 -11.30 2.63
C ASP A 169 4.05 -9.95 2.67
N PRO A 170 4.41 -8.98 1.82
CA PRO A 170 3.70 -7.70 1.70
C PRO A 170 2.32 -7.82 1.05
N ASP A 171 2.00 -8.89 0.32
CA ASP A 171 0.74 -9.05 -0.43
C ASP A 171 -0.38 -9.70 0.41
N MET A 172 -0.11 -9.91 1.71
CA MET A 172 -1.02 -10.53 2.66
C MET A 172 -2.43 -9.97 2.66
N ASP A 173 -3.39 -10.87 2.51
CA ASP A 173 -4.80 -10.54 2.63
C ASP A 173 -5.19 -10.03 4.03
N PRO A 174 -6.13 -9.07 4.10
CA PRO A 174 -6.58 -8.49 5.36
C PRO A 174 -7.17 -9.56 6.28
N ARG A 175 -7.03 -9.42 7.60
CA ARG A 175 -7.57 -10.40 8.55
C ARG A 175 -9.08 -10.57 8.44
N ARG A 176 -9.80 -9.49 8.11
CA ARG A 176 -11.27 -9.44 8.08
C ARG A 176 -11.75 -8.56 6.94
N VAL A 177 -12.96 -8.84 6.44
CA VAL A 177 -13.70 -8.03 5.47
C VAL A 177 -15.18 -7.97 5.85
N TRP A 178 -15.85 -6.89 5.47
CA TRP A 178 -17.30 -6.74 5.57
C TRP A 178 -17.96 -7.39 4.34
N ASP A 179 -18.64 -8.50 4.56
CA ASP A 179 -19.59 -9.09 3.64
C ASP A 179 -20.85 -8.20 3.59
N LEU A 180 -21.02 -7.48 2.48
CA LEU A 180 -22.17 -6.60 2.28
C LEU A 180 -23.47 -7.38 2.07
N TYR A 181 -23.41 -8.62 1.59
CA TYR A 181 -24.59 -9.44 1.32
C TYR A 181 -25.17 -9.97 2.63
N ALA A 182 -24.30 -10.40 3.55
CA ALA A 182 -24.65 -10.88 4.89
C ALA A 182 -24.77 -9.78 5.98
N ASN A 183 -24.24 -8.58 5.72
CA ASN A 183 -24.07 -7.50 6.69
C ASN A 183 -23.20 -7.84 7.90
N ARG A 184 -22.06 -8.52 7.66
CA ARG A 184 -21.13 -8.95 8.73
C ARG A 184 -19.68 -8.78 8.35
N VAL A 185 -18.87 -8.39 9.32
CA VAL A 185 -17.41 -8.52 9.27
C VAL A 185 -17.06 -9.96 9.60
N VAL A 186 -16.45 -10.64 8.64
CA VAL A 186 -15.99 -12.03 8.76
C VAL A 186 -14.48 -12.12 8.52
N PRO A 187 -13.80 -13.17 8.99
CA PRO A 187 -12.43 -13.45 8.59
C PRO A 187 -12.32 -13.57 7.06
N TYR A 188 -11.27 -13.04 6.46
CA TYR A 188 -11.17 -13.00 5.00
C TYR A 188 -11.15 -14.40 4.34
N TRP A 189 -10.63 -15.42 5.03
CA TRP A 189 -10.67 -16.79 4.55
C TRP A 189 -12.08 -17.38 4.37
N VAL A 190 -13.12 -16.73 4.92
CA VAL A 190 -14.53 -17.04 4.63
C VAL A 190 -14.96 -16.46 3.27
N ALA A 191 -14.42 -15.31 2.89
CA ALA A 191 -14.68 -14.65 1.60
C ALA A 191 -13.83 -15.23 0.45
N SER A 192 -12.60 -15.64 0.73
CA SER A 192 -11.63 -16.15 -0.27
C SER A 192 -12.09 -17.43 -0.99
N LEU A 193 -13.12 -18.10 -0.48
CA LEU A 193 -13.84 -19.19 -1.14
C LEU A 193 -14.33 -18.82 -2.55
N ARG A 194 -14.67 -17.54 -2.78
CA ARG A 194 -14.92 -16.98 -4.12
C ARG A 194 -13.62 -16.44 -4.71
N MET A 195 -12.76 -17.37 -5.14
CA MET A 195 -11.49 -17.09 -5.81
C MET A 195 -11.64 -15.97 -6.85
N PHE A 196 -10.62 -15.11 -6.97
CA PHE A 196 -10.53 -13.93 -7.86
C PHE A 196 -11.27 -12.64 -7.42
N GLN A 197 -12.08 -12.62 -6.35
CA GLN A 197 -12.65 -11.37 -5.83
C GLN A 197 -11.86 -10.77 -4.65
N ARG A 198 -10.75 -10.07 -4.95
CA ARG A 198 -10.12 -9.12 -4.02
C ARG A 198 -11.17 -8.11 -3.51
N PRO A 199 -11.18 -7.77 -2.21
CA PRO A 199 -12.20 -6.91 -1.62
C PRO A 199 -12.09 -5.49 -2.16
N TRP A 200 -13.20 -4.77 -2.15
CA TRP A 200 -13.22 -3.33 -2.36
C TRP A 200 -12.68 -2.63 -1.12
N ALA A 201 -12.20 -1.40 -1.23
CA ALA A 201 -11.74 -0.64 -0.06
C ALA A 201 -12.53 0.66 0.10
N ILE A 202 -12.75 1.09 1.35
CA ILE A 202 -13.25 2.42 1.66
C ILE A 202 -12.12 3.26 2.26
N SER A 203 -11.81 4.37 1.59
CA SER A 203 -10.99 5.45 2.16
C SER A 203 -11.89 6.63 2.55
N HIS A 204 -11.65 7.25 3.70
CA HIS A 204 -12.52 8.34 4.17
C HIS A 204 -11.77 9.45 4.92
N ALA A 205 -12.34 10.65 4.98
CA ALA A 205 -11.80 11.73 5.79
C ALA A 205 -12.10 11.53 7.29
N TRP A 206 -11.39 12.26 8.14
CA TRP A 206 -11.73 12.36 9.56
C TRP A 206 -12.84 13.41 9.77
N VAL A 207 -13.61 13.24 10.85
CA VAL A 207 -14.55 14.25 11.34
C VAL A 207 -14.07 14.81 12.68
N ASP A 208 -14.78 15.82 13.20
CA ASP A 208 -14.50 16.35 14.53
C ASP A 208 -14.74 15.28 15.60
N GLU A 209 -13.96 15.27 16.68
CA GLU A 209 -14.24 14.42 17.84
C GLU A 209 -15.63 14.72 18.42
N LYS A 210 -16.05 15.99 18.42
CA LYS A 210 -17.41 16.39 18.82
C LYS A 210 -18.50 15.90 17.85
N GLU A 211 -18.13 15.52 16.63
CA GLU A 211 -19.00 14.99 15.57
C GLU A 211 -18.85 13.47 15.39
N ARG A 212 -17.91 12.83 16.10
CA ARG A 212 -17.68 11.38 16.09
C ARG A 212 -18.49 10.70 17.19
N VAL A 213 -18.90 9.47 16.94
CA VAL A 213 -19.49 8.55 17.90
C VAL A 213 -18.87 7.18 17.71
N ASP A 214 -18.66 6.48 18.82
CA ASP A 214 -18.04 5.17 18.85
C ASP A 214 -19.16 4.14 19.06
N VAL A 215 -19.58 3.47 17.98
CA VAL A 215 -20.83 2.68 17.91
C VAL A 215 -20.55 1.18 18.09
N MET A 216 -21.17 0.54 19.08
CA MET A 216 -21.20 -0.93 19.15
C MET A 216 -22.18 -1.46 18.11
N SER A 217 -21.71 -2.24 17.12
CA SER A 217 -22.52 -2.70 15.99
C SER A 217 -22.60 -4.24 15.92
N PRO A 218 -23.77 -4.84 15.64
CA PRO A 218 -23.87 -6.26 15.30
C PRO A 218 -23.01 -6.64 14.10
N ILE A 219 -22.72 -5.69 13.20
CA ILE A 219 -21.93 -5.90 11.98
C ILE A 219 -20.54 -6.45 12.29
N ASN A 220 -19.87 -6.00 13.36
CA ASN A 220 -18.59 -6.57 13.83
C ASN A 220 -18.75 -7.44 15.09
N GLY A 221 -19.89 -8.12 15.25
CA GLY A 221 -20.18 -9.00 16.39
C GLY A 221 -20.25 -8.29 17.76
N CYS A 222 -20.38 -6.96 17.75
CA CYS A 222 -20.14 -6.11 18.91
C CYS A 222 -18.80 -6.44 19.59
N GLU A 223 -17.74 -6.71 18.83
CA GLU A 223 -16.40 -6.94 19.39
C GLU A 223 -15.73 -5.63 19.82
N TRP A 224 -15.67 -4.61 18.97
CA TRP A 224 -15.12 -3.28 19.30
C TRP A 224 -16.06 -2.16 18.86
N PRO A 225 -15.98 -0.96 19.46
CA PRO A 225 -16.73 0.18 18.97
C PRO A 225 -16.21 0.65 17.61
N VAL A 226 -17.11 1.09 16.74
CA VAL A 226 -16.83 1.61 15.41
C VAL A 226 -16.83 3.15 15.45
N PRO A 227 -15.66 3.81 15.35
CA PRO A 227 -15.56 5.27 15.36
C PRO A 227 -16.04 5.86 14.03
N MET A 228 -17.19 6.54 14.03
CA MET A 228 -17.83 7.08 12.81
C MET A 228 -18.55 8.42 13.06
N PRO A 229 -18.97 9.16 12.01
CA PRO A 229 -19.73 10.40 12.19
C PRO A 229 -21.12 10.16 12.81
N LYS A 230 -21.56 11.06 13.69
CA LYS A 230 -22.87 11.02 14.40
C LYS A 230 -24.09 11.03 13.50
N ASP A 231 -23.92 11.54 12.28
CA ASP A 231 -24.91 11.70 11.23
C ASP A 231 -24.79 10.64 10.12
N ALA A 232 -23.87 9.68 10.26
CA ALA A 232 -23.73 8.54 9.36
C ALA A 232 -24.37 7.27 9.97
N ASN A 233 -24.64 6.28 9.12
CA ASN A 233 -25.18 4.98 9.53
C ASN A 233 -24.56 3.87 8.65
N LEU A 234 -24.19 2.75 9.25
CA LEU A 234 -23.50 1.66 8.55
C LEU A 234 -24.39 0.96 7.52
N ASP A 235 -25.68 0.79 7.77
CA ASP A 235 -26.61 0.19 6.80
C ASP A 235 -26.87 1.12 5.60
N LEU A 236 -26.82 2.44 5.78
CA LEU A 236 -26.83 3.39 4.65
C LEU A 236 -25.54 3.30 3.82
N ILE A 237 -24.37 3.28 4.48
CA ILE A 237 -23.06 3.08 3.83
C ILE A 237 -23.06 1.75 3.06
N ARG A 238 -23.65 0.69 3.62
CA ARG A 238 -23.81 -0.61 2.96
C ARG A 238 -24.64 -0.52 1.68
N ILE A 239 -25.78 0.18 1.70
CA ILE A 239 -26.61 0.39 0.49
C ILE A 239 -25.79 1.13 -0.58
N GLU A 240 -25.03 2.16 -0.21
CA GLU A 240 -24.15 2.90 -1.13
C GLU A 240 -23.03 2.01 -1.71
N MET A 241 -22.39 1.17 -0.89
CA MET A 241 -21.38 0.22 -1.36
C MET A 241 -21.98 -0.86 -2.28
N LEU A 242 -23.19 -1.37 -1.98
CA LEU A 242 -23.92 -2.30 -2.85
C LEU A 242 -24.31 -1.66 -4.19
N ASN A 243 -24.53 -0.34 -4.23
CA ASN A 243 -24.76 0.43 -5.46
C ASN A 243 -23.45 0.77 -6.22
N ALA A 244 -22.28 0.76 -5.57
CA ALA A 244 -21.01 1.12 -6.18
C ALA A 244 -20.64 0.19 -7.36
N ARG A 245 -20.13 0.76 -8.45
CA ARG A 245 -19.72 0.04 -9.67
C ARG A 245 -18.30 0.42 -10.08
N SER A 246 -17.49 -0.57 -10.42
CA SER A 246 -16.17 -0.32 -11.00
C SER A 246 -16.31 0.08 -12.47
N ASN A 247 -15.23 0.60 -13.07
CA ASN A 247 -15.16 0.86 -14.51
C ASN A 247 -15.36 -0.40 -15.38
N ARG A 248 -15.19 -1.61 -14.82
CA ARG A 248 -15.49 -2.90 -15.47
C ARG A 248 -16.89 -3.44 -15.15
N GLY A 249 -17.77 -2.64 -14.54
CA GLY A 249 -19.15 -3.02 -14.22
C GLY A 249 -19.33 -3.95 -13.01
N LEU A 250 -18.23 -4.32 -12.33
CA LEU A 250 -18.28 -5.16 -11.12
C LEU A 250 -18.99 -4.43 -9.98
N GLN A 251 -19.66 -5.20 -9.13
CA GLN A 251 -20.34 -4.73 -7.91
C GLN A 251 -19.50 -5.09 -6.67
N ALA A 252 -19.73 -4.45 -5.54
CA ALA A 252 -19.11 -4.85 -4.28
C ALA A 252 -19.91 -5.97 -3.61
N GLU A 253 -19.26 -7.11 -3.32
CA GLU A 253 -19.75 -8.15 -2.41
C GLU A 253 -19.03 -8.05 -1.05
N TYR A 254 -17.70 -7.93 -1.09
CA TYR A 254 -16.84 -7.77 0.09
C TYR A 254 -16.12 -6.42 0.08
N VAL A 255 -16.11 -5.76 1.24
CA VAL A 255 -15.50 -4.44 1.46
C VAL A 255 -14.58 -4.48 2.66
N TRP A 256 -13.39 -3.92 2.54
CA TRP A 256 -12.54 -3.56 3.66
C TRP A 256 -12.76 -2.10 4.06
N LEU A 257 -13.01 -1.89 5.35
CA LEU A 257 -13.14 -0.59 5.97
C LEU A 257 -12.36 -0.64 7.29
N ASP A 258 -11.36 0.22 7.45
CA ASP A 258 -10.44 0.24 8.60
C ASP A 258 -11.16 0.17 9.96
N VAL A 259 -12.17 1.02 10.17
CA VAL A 259 -12.94 1.09 11.43
C VAL A 259 -13.80 -0.15 11.72
N LEU A 260 -14.10 -0.98 10.71
CA LEU A 260 -14.86 -2.22 10.85
C LEU A 260 -13.98 -3.48 10.84
N CYS A 261 -12.88 -3.49 10.09
CA CYS A 261 -12.09 -4.69 9.83
C CYS A 261 -10.85 -4.80 10.73
N LEU A 262 -10.27 -3.68 11.13
CA LEU A 262 -9.22 -3.62 12.16
C LEU A 262 -9.85 -3.47 13.55
N ARG A 263 -9.31 -4.20 14.54
CA ARG A 263 -9.73 -4.08 15.94
C ARG A 263 -9.44 -2.66 16.44
N GLN A 264 -10.49 -1.92 16.77
CA GLN A 264 -10.40 -0.56 17.32
C GLN A 264 -10.18 -0.57 18.82
N GLU A 265 -9.84 0.59 19.40
CA GLU A 265 -9.58 0.72 20.83
C GLU A 265 -10.83 0.44 21.68
N GLY A 266 -10.72 -0.55 22.57
CA GLY A 266 -11.76 -0.92 23.52
C GLY A 266 -12.68 -2.04 23.05
N GLY A 267 -13.69 -2.35 23.87
CA GLY A 267 -14.59 -3.48 23.66
C GLY A 267 -14.03 -4.82 24.16
N LYS A 268 -14.48 -5.91 23.53
CA LYS A 268 -14.08 -7.29 23.79
C LYS A 268 -12.70 -7.56 23.17
N ASN A 269 -11.90 -8.38 23.85
CA ASN A 269 -10.60 -8.85 23.37
C ASN A 269 -9.60 -7.72 23.02
N GLU A 270 -9.71 -6.55 23.63
CA GLU A 270 -8.77 -5.42 23.53
C GLU A 270 -7.30 -5.85 23.73
N HIS A 271 -7.06 -6.87 24.56
CA HIS A 271 -5.72 -7.46 24.78
C HIS A 271 -5.06 -8.01 23.51
N LEU A 272 -5.85 -8.41 22.48
CA LEU A 272 -5.33 -8.87 21.20
C LEU A 272 -4.95 -7.72 20.26
N ARG A 273 -5.44 -6.50 20.49
CA ARG A 273 -5.36 -5.40 19.51
C ARG A 273 -3.93 -5.06 19.11
N LEU A 274 -3.03 -4.94 20.08
CA LEU A 274 -1.62 -4.61 19.80
C LEU A 274 -0.87 -5.75 19.11
N ASP A 275 -1.29 -7.00 19.28
CA ASP A 275 -0.69 -8.15 18.60
C ASP A 275 -1.26 -8.33 17.19
N GLU A 276 -2.57 -8.13 16.98
CA GLU A 276 -3.17 -8.02 15.64
C GLU A 276 -2.52 -6.87 14.84
N TRP A 277 -2.36 -5.68 15.45
CA TRP A 277 -1.84 -4.48 14.77
C TRP A 277 -0.39 -4.60 14.30
N LYS A 278 0.46 -5.43 14.93
CA LYS A 278 1.84 -5.65 14.44
C LYS A 278 1.87 -6.10 12.99
N LEU A 279 0.87 -6.90 12.60
CA LEU A 279 0.70 -7.45 11.26
C LEU A 279 -0.30 -6.66 10.43
N ASP A 280 -1.48 -6.40 10.99
CA ASP A 280 -2.64 -5.91 10.23
C ASP A 280 -2.57 -4.40 9.91
N VAL A 281 -1.77 -3.60 10.64
CA VAL A 281 -1.62 -2.15 10.38
C VAL A 281 -0.58 -1.85 9.30
N PRO A 282 0.59 -2.52 9.25
CA PRO A 282 1.47 -2.44 8.09
C PRO A 282 0.75 -2.84 6.81
N THR A 283 0.09 -4.01 6.78
CA THR A 283 -0.45 -4.61 5.55
C THR A 283 -1.66 -3.93 4.93
N ILE A 284 -2.18 -2.84 5.51
CA ILE A 284 -3.37 -2.17 4.95
C ILE A 284 -3.15 -1.64 3.52
N GLY A 285 -1.91 -1.34 3.13
CA GLY A 285 -1.58 -0.85 1.80
C GLY A 285 -1.91 -1.86 0.69
N ALA A 286 -1.69 -3.16 0.95
CA ALA A 286 -2.02 -4.24 0.02
C ALA A 286 -3.49 -4.21 -0.39
N VAL A 287 -4.38 -3.91 0.55
CA VAL A 287 -5.83 -3.80 0.29
C VAL A 287 -6.13 -2.72 -0.75
N TYR A 288 -5.44 -1.58 -0.71
CA TYR A 288 -5.67 -0.47 -1.64
C TYR A 288 -4.97 -0.69 -2.99
N GLU A 289 -3.76 -1.23 -2.98
CA GLU A 289 -3.01 -1.59 -4.19
C GLU A 289 -3.74 -2.68 -5.00
N GLN A 290 -4.14 -3.77 -4.34
CA GLN A 290 -4.90 -4.87 -4.95
C GLN A 290 -6.33 -4.47 -5.34
N ALA A 291 -6.92 -3.45 -4.70
CA ALA A 291 -8.23 -2.92 -5.09
C ALA A 291 -8.18 -2.17 -6.43
N TYR A 292 -7.05 -1.53 -6.78
CA TYR A 292 -6.69 -0.80 -8.02
C TYR A 292 -7.72 0.19 -8.63
N ALA A 293 -8.92 -0.27 -8.94
CA ALA A 293 -10.06 0.50 -9.45
C ALA A 293 -11.37 0.28 -8.66
N ARG A 294 -11.26 -0.18 -7.40
CA ARG A 294 -12.36 -0.59 -6.51
C ARG A 294 -12.33 0.12 -5.15
N VAL A 295 -11.74 1.32 -5.10
CA VAL A 295 -11.65 2.12 -3.87
C VAL A 295 -12.69 3.24 -3.90
N VAL A 296 -13.49 3.32 -2.84
CA VAL A 296 -14.58 4.28 -2.65
C VAL A 296 -14.16 5.34 -1.64
N TYR A 297 -14.26 6.62 -2.03
CA TYR A 297 -13.66 7.75 -1.31
C TYR A 297 -14.71 8.70 -0.72
N TYR A 298 -14.78 8.76 0.62
CA TYR A 298 -15.61 9.71 1.36
C TYR A 298 -14.80 10.94 1.81
N PHE A 299 -14.64 11.91 0.91
CA PHE A 299 -13.86 13.13 1.18
C PHE A 299 -14.41 14.02 2.32
N ASN A 300 -15.68 13.89 2.70
CA ASN A 300 -16.30 14.69 3.78
C ASN A 300 -16.55 13.90 5.08
N GLY A 301 -15.93 12.71 5.21
CA GLY A 301 -16.12 11.78 6.32
C GLY A 301 -17.03 10.62 5.95
N LEU A 302 -16.78 9.46 6.55
CA LEU A 302 -17.44 8.19 6.24
C LEU A 302 -18.98 8.32 6.24
N GLY A 303 -19.63 7.92 5.14
CA GLY A 303 -21.08 7.96 4.98
C GLY A 303 -21.71 9.35 4.80
N ARG A 304 -20.93 10.44 4.84
CA ARG A 304 -21.46 11.82 4.70
C ARG A 304 -21.62 12.24 3.24
N PRO A 305 -22.56 13.17 2.95
CA PRO A 305 -22.63 13.87 1.67
C PRO A 305 -21.32 14.52 1.26
N LEU A 306 -21.02 14.50 -0.04
CA LEU A 306 -19.93 15.23 -0.66
C LEU A 306 -20.25 16.72 -0.71
N TYR A 307 -20.07 17.39 0.42
CA TYR A 307 -20.21 18.83 0.57
C TYR A 307 -18.98 19.38 1.29
N LEU A 308 -18.10 20.02 0.54
CA LEU A 308 -16.86 20.61 1.04
C LEU A 308 -17.06 22.11 1.23
N THR A 309 -16.46 22.68 2.27
CA THR A 309 -16.46 24.13 2.52
C THR A 309 -15.16 24.77 2.01
N PRO A 310 -15.10 26.09 1.79
CA PRO A 310 -13.87 26.75 1.33
C PRO A 310 -12.64 26.49 2.21
N GLY A 311 -12.82 26.38 3.53
CA GLY A 311 -11.74 26.09 4.50
C GLY A 311 -11.50 24.59 4.75
N TYR A 312 -12.14 23.69 4.01
CA TYR A 312 -11.92 22.24 4.14
C TYR A 312 -10.46 21.86 3.83
N PHE A 313 -9.85 22.44 2.78
CA PHE A 313 -8.51 22.07 2.34
C PHE A 313 -7.42 22.50 3.33
N GLU A 314 -7.65 23.59 4.06
CA GLU A 314 -6.81 24.10 5.15
C GLU A 314 -7.03 23.33 6.47
N SER A 315 -8.06 22.50 6.56
CA SER A 315 -8.32 21.65 7.73
C SER A 315 -7.34 20.49 7.79
N ASP A 316 -6.90 20.14 9.00
CA ASP A 316 -6.12 18.93 9.27
C ASP A 316 -6.94 17.63 9.08
N ARG A 317 -8.26 17.77 8.89
CA ARG A 317 -9.19 16.69 8.53
C ARG A 317 -9.36 16.50 7.03
N CYS A 318 -8.78 17.40 6.22
CA CYS A 318 -8.76 17.28 4.77
C CYS A 318 -8.19 15.91 4.40
N TRP A 319 -8.95 15.13 3.63
CA TRP A 319 -8.53 13.82 3.15
C TRP A 319 -7.15 13.87 2.50
N PHE A 320 -6.93 14.81 1.57
CA PHE A 320 -5.64 15.02 0.88
C PHE A 320 -4.46 15.34 1.80
N ARG A 321 -4.72 15.66 3.08
CA ARG A 321 -3.71 15.97 4.09
C ARG A 321 -3.59 14.92 5.19
N ARG A 322 -4.26 13.77 5.14
CA ARG A 322 -3.99 12.66 6.08
C ARG A 322 -2.76 11.88 5.64
N ALA A 323 -1.92 11.44 6.60
CA ALA A 323 -0.73 10.64 6.34
C ALA A 323 -1.07 9.32 5.63
N TRP A 324 -1.87 8.48 6.27
CA TRP A 324 -2.31 7.17 5.74
C TRP A 324 -2.91 7.26 4.32
N THR A 325 -3.73 8.28 4.03
CA THR A 325 -4.37 8.43 2.71
C THR A 325 -3.40 8.58 1.53
N LEU A 326 -2.08 8.77 1.75
CA LEU A 326 -1.10 8.78 0.66
C LEU A 326 -0.93 7.39 0.03
N GLN A 327 -1.01 6.30 0.81
CA GLN A 327 -0.97 4.93 0.28
C GLN A 327 -2.37 4.39 -0.09
N GLU A 328 -3.44 5.08 0.29
CA GLU A 328 -4.83 4.71 -0.04
C GLU A 328 -5.26 5.20 -1.44
N MET A 329 -4.34 5.79 -2.23
CA MET A 329 -4.64 6.46 -3.50
C MET A 329 -4.67 5.49 -4.67
N THR A 330 -5.64 5.66 -5.56
CA THR A 330 -5.77 4.89 -6.81
C THR A 330 -5.98 5.80 -8.02
N MET A 331 -5.63 5.32 -9.21
CA MET A 331 -5.75 6.11 -10.44
C MET A 331 -7.22 6.44 -10.80
N THR A 332 -8.15 5.52 -10.52
CA THR A 332 -9.59 5.67 -10.84
C THR A 332 -10.43 5.66 -9.56
N PRO A 333 -10.51 6.78 -8.82
CA PRO A 333 -11.25 6.85 -7.57
C PRO A 333 -12.77 6.85 -7.79
N ILE A 334 -13.49 6.04 -7.03
CA ILE A 334 -14.96 6.06 -6.99
C ILE A 334 -15.38 7.07 -5.91
N ILE A 335 -16.05 8.14 -6.29
CA ILE A 335 -16.40 9.24 -5.37
C ILE A 335 -17.71 8.91 -4.65
N ALA A 336 -17.67 8.88 -3.32
CA ALA A 336 -18.83 8.61 -2.47
C ALA A 336 -19.54 9.89 -1.99
N GLY A 337 -20.71 9.74 -1.39
CA GLY A 337 -21.53 10.81 -0.83
C GLY A 337 -22.24 11.66 -1.88
N VAL A 338 -22.39 11.17 -3.12
CA VAL A 338 -22.96 11.94 -4.24
C VAL A 338 -24.43 12.30 -3.99
N THR A 339 -24.77 13.58 -4.14
CA THR A 339 -26.13 14.10 -3.94
C THR A 339 -26.75 14.56 -5.26
N GLY A 340 -28.08 14.59 -5.33
CA GLY A 340 -28.83 14.97 -6.55
C GLY A 340 -28.86 16.47 -6.88
N LYS A 341 -28.00 17.29 -6.26
CA LYS A 341 -27.86 18.73 -6.52
C LYS A 341 -26.39 19.09 -6.49
N ASP A 342 -25.96 20.04 -7.33
CA ASP A 342 -24.64 20.64 -7.17
C ASP A 342 -24.71 21.67 -6.04
N VAL A 343 -24.53 21.19 -4.80
CA VAL A 343 -24.61 22.01 -3.57
C VAL A 343 -23.28 22.73 -3.29
N MET A 344 -22.19 22.34 -3.97
CA MET A 344 -20.85 22.85 -3.71
C MET A 344 -20.58 24.15 -4.48
N ASP A 345 -20.03 25.15 -3.80
CA ASP A 345 -19.60 26.41 -4.45
C ASP A 345 -18.58 26.11 -5.58
N THR A 346 -18.79 26.70 -6.77
CA THR A 346 -17.94 26.43 -7.95
C THR A 346 -16.43 26.60 -7.70
N PRO A 347 -15.94 27.59 -6.93
CA PRO A 347 -14.51 27.67 -6.58
C PRO A 347 -14.00 26.48 -5.75
N VAL A 348 -14.83 25.96 -4.84
CA VAL A 348 -14.50 24.78 -4.01
C VAL A 348 -14.50 23.53 -4.89
N GLN A 349 -15.49 23.39 -5.77
CA GLN A 349 -15.58 22.30 -6.75
C GLN A 349 -14.38 22.30 -7.71
N MET A 350 -13.97 23.47 -8.24
CA MET A 350 -12.78 23.60 -9.07
C MET A 350 -11.49 23.24 -8.31
N ARG A 351 -11.38 23.65 -7.03
CA ARG A 351 -10.23 23.27 -6.20
C ARG A 351 -10.21 21.78 -5.93
N PHE A 352 -11.33 21.16 -5.57
CA PHE A 352 -11.46 19.72 -5.37
C PHE A 352 -10.98 18.93 -6.60
N HIS A 353 -11.45 19.27 -7.79
CA HIS A 353 -11.00 18.63 -9.04
C HIS A 353 -9.53 18.91 -9.36
N LYS A 354 -8.98 20.06 -8.94
CA LYS A 354 -7.54 20.36 -9.10
C LYS A 354 -6.70 19.46 -8.19
N GLU A 355 -7.02 19.39 -6.90
CA GLU A 355 -6.31 18.52 -5.94
C GLU A 355 -6.36 17.05 -6.41
N LEU A 356 -7.56 16.55 -6.74
CA LEU A 356 -7.76 15.17 -7.24
C LEU A 356 -6.88 14.87 -8.47
N LYS A 357 -6.81 15.80 -9.43
CA LYS A 357 -5.98 15.67 -10.64
C LYS A 357 -4.49 15.83 -10.40
N SER A 358 -4.03 16.54 -9.37
CA SER A 358 -2.60 16.59 -9.05
C SER A 358 -2.10 15.26 -8.49
N PHE A 359 -2.88 14.58 -7.66
CA PHE A 359 -2.49 13.28 -7.08
C PHE A 359 -2.58 12.12 -8.10
N GLN A 360 -3.52 12.16 -9.05
CA GLN A 360 -3.60 11.17 -10.14
C GLN A 360 -2.41 11.17 -11.13
N ARG A 361 -1.45 12.10 -10.98
CA ARG A 361 -0.32 12.28 -11.92
C ARG A 361 1.03 11.79 -11.41
N VAL A 362 1.09 11.20 -10.22
CA VAL A 362 2.32 10.64 -9.64
C VAL A 362 2.73 9.40 -10.46
N PRO A 363 3.83 9.42 -11.24
CA PRO A 363 4.20 8.28 -12.09
C PRO A 363 4.75 7.11 -11.26
N ALA A 364 4.73 5.89 -11.81
CA ALA A 364 5.39 4.74 -11.18
C ALA A 364 6.91 4.91 -10.99
N SER A 365 7.55 5.87 -11.68
CA SER A 365 8.97 6.23 -11.52
C SER A 365 9.17 7.42 -10.58
N THR A 366 8.43 7.49 -9.48
CA THR A 366 8.44 8.63 -8.56
C THR A 366 9.61 8.54 -7.58
N SER A 367 10.28 9.67 -7.34
CA SER A 367 11.39 9.72 -6.40
C SER A 367 10.91 9.66 -4.94
N ILE A 368 11.68 9.03 -4.05
CA ILE A 368 11.43 9.02 -2.60
C ILE A 368 11.19 10.42 -2.03
N PHE A 369 11.87 11.44 -2.55
CA PHE A 369 11.70 12.83 -2.10
C PHE A 369 10.32 13.41 -2.41
N HIS A 370 9.62 12.89 -3.42
CA HIS A 370 8.24 13.26 -3.70
C HIS A 370 7.32 12.70 -2.60
N TYR A 371 7.37 11.39 -2.34
CA TYR A 371 6.56 10.77 -1.27
C TYR A 371 6.86 11.38 0.10
N VAL A 372 8.12 11.63 0.43
CA VAL A 372 8.53 12.30 1.67
C VAL A 372 8.05 13.76 1.73
N SER A 373 8.12 14.54 0.64
CA SER A 373 7.59 15.91 0.59
C SER A 373 6.08 15.94 0.82
N ASP A 374 5.36 15.01 0.22
CA ASP A 374 3.92 14.84 0.40
C ASP A 374 3.57 14.41 1.84
N MET A 375 4.30 13.44 2.38
CA MET A 375 4.15 12.98 3.76
C MET A 375 4.50 14.07 4.78
N ARG A 376 5.39 15.00 4.44
CA ARG A 376 5.77 16.13 5.29
C ARG A 376 4.61 17.07 5.57
N ILE A 377 3.84 17.45 4.55
CA ILE A 377 2.71 18.38 4.67
C ILE A 377 1.43 17.72 5.20
N ARG A 378 1.40 16.38 5.27
CA ARG A 378 0.31 15.60 5.83
C ARG A 378 0.29 15.62 7.37
N ILE A 379 -0.84 15.25 7.95
CA ILE A 379 -1.15 15.19 9.37
C ILE A 379 -1.35 13.74 9.77
N SER A 380 -0.87 13.38 10.95
CA SER A 380 -1.08 12.08 11.58
C SER A 380 -1.40 12.23 13.06
N THR A 381 -2.04 11.22 13.66
CA THR A 381 -2.30 11.20 15.11
C THR A 381 -1.02 10.86 15.86
N LYS A 382 -0.22 9.92 15.35
CA LYS A 382 1.11 9.60 15.87
C LYS A 382 2.19 10.00 14.86
N PRO A 383 3.37 10.46 15.30
CA PRO A 383 4.50 10.69 14.40
C PRO A 383 4.91 9.44 13.60
N LEU A 384 4.80 8.24 14.21
CA LEU A 384 5.09 6.94 13.60
C LEU A 384 4.27 6.67 12.32
N ASP A 385 2.99 7.07 12.31
CA ASP A 385 2.07 6.80 11.20
C ASP A 385 2.54 7.40 9.86
N LYS A 386 3.40 8.42 9.90
CA LYS A 386 4.01 9.00 8.69
C LYS A 386 5.06 8.11 8.06
N VAL A 387 5.76 7.30 8.85
CA VAL A 387 6.71 6.30 8.33
C VAL A 387 5.92 5.09 7.83
N ALA A 388 4.94 4.63 8.61
CA ALA A 388 4.11 3.49 8.23
C ALA A 388 3.31 3.75 6.94
N GLY A 389 2.78 4.96 6.75
CA GLY A 389 2.10 5.38 5.50
C GLY A 389 3.02 5.62 4.29
N LEU A 390 4.33 5.37 4.40
CA LEU A 390 5.26 5.33 3.27
C LEU A 390 5.60 3.91 2.81
N VAL A 391 5.30 2.88 3.60
CA VAL A 391 5.81 1.51 3.40
C VAL A 391 5.47 0.98 2.00
N TYR A 392 4.19 0.99 1.60
CA TYR A 392 3.76 0.46 0.30
C TYR A 392 4.19 1.33 -0.89
N LEU A 393 4.40 2.63 -0.68
CA LEU A 393 4.89 3.54 -1.74
C LEU A 393 6.36 3.27 -2.09
N LEU A 394 7.09 2.59 -1.22
CA LEU A 394 8.51 2.29 -1.35
C LEU A 394 8.78 0.80 -1.68
N HIS A 395 7.73 0.04 -2.00
CA HIS A 395 7.72 -1.34 -2.51
C HIS A 395 8.84 -2.27 -1.96
N PRO A 396 8.98 -2.43 -0.63
CA PRO A 396 9.96 -3.36 -0.08
C PRO A 396 9.47 -4.82 -0.19
N ASP A 397 10.36 -5.76 -0.47
CA ASP A 397 10.04 -7.20 -0.56
C ASP A 397 9.56 -7.80 0.77
N VAL A 398 9.88 -7.14 1.90
CA VAL A 398 9.41 -7.47 3.26
C VAL A 398 9.12 -6.18 4.02
N ILE A 399 8.06 -6.13 4.83
CA ILE A 399 7.65 -4.91 5.54
C ILE A 399 7.96 -4.99 7.05
N PRO A 400 8.34 -3.87 7.71
CA PRO A 400 8.56 -3.87 9.16
C PRO A 400 7.22 -3.91 9.91
N ILE A 401 7.20 -4.55 11.09
CA ILE A 401 5.99 -4.55 11.95
C ILE A 401 5.65 -3.14 12.47
N TYR A 402 4.37 -2.91 12.79
CA TYR A 402 3.94 -1.70 13.50
C TYR A 402 4.02 -1.92 15.02
N ASP A 403 5.12 -1.47 15.66
CA ASP A 403 5.17 -1.32 17.12
C ASP A 403 4.85 0.13 17.52
N ALA A 404 3.68 0.33 18.13
CA ALA A 404 3.23 1.63 18.61
C ALA A 404 4.11 2.28 19.71
N LYS A 405 5.12 1.56 20.23
CA LYS A 405 6.12 2.09 21.17
C LYS A 405 7.38 2.64 20.51
N GLN A 406 7.65 2.28 19.25
CA GLN A 406 8.82 2.76 18.52
C GLN A 406 8.68 4.26 18.20
N SER A 407 9.82 4.94 18.20
CA SER A 407 9.95 6.29 17.66
C SER A 407 9.90 6.26 16.12
N SER A 408 9.60 7.41 15.51
CA SER A 408 9.68 7.54 14.05
C SER A 408 11.08 7.32 13.49
N GLU A 409 12.14 7.56 14.28
CA GLU A 409 13.52 7.30 13.85
C GLU A 409 13.82 5.80 13.79
N GLU A 410 13.41 5.03 14.82
CA GLU A 410 13.59 3.57 14.84
C GLU A 410 12.79 2.90 13.71
N ALA A 411 11.56 3.35 13.47
CA ALA A 411 10.75 2.85 12.36
C ALA A 411 11.30 3.26 10.98
N TRP A 412 11.87 4.47 10.86
CA TRP A 412 12.55 4.90 9.62
C TRP A 412 13.83 4.09 9.40
N GLU A 413 14.59 3.77 10.45
CA GLU A 413 15.73 2.87 10.37
C GLU A 413 15.32 1.45 9.93
N ALA A 414 14.24 0.90 10.50
CA ALA A 414 13.70 -0.40 10.10
C ALA A 414 13.21 -0.41 8.64
N LEU A 415 12.50 0.64 8.19
CA LEU A 415 12.08 0.77 6.78
C LEU A 415 13.29 0.91 5.85
N MET A 416 14.27 1.75 6.20
CA MET A 416 15.51 1.92 5.42
C MET A 416 16.30 0.63 5.23
N ASP A 417 16.18 -0.33 6.14
CA ASP A 417 16.87 -1.62 6.12
C ASP A 417 16.25 -2.66 5.17
N VAL A 418 14.99 -2.45 4.75
CA VAL A 418 14.23 -3.34 3.84
C VAL A 418 13.74 -2.65 2.56
N MET A 419 13.85 -1.32 2.50
CA MET A 419 13.50 -0.47 1.35
C MET A 419 14.22 -0.91 0.08
N GLU A 420 13.50 -0.89 -1.05
CA GLU A 420 14.07 -1.27 -2.34
C GLU A 420 15.29 -0.42 -2.70
N SER A 421 16.32 -1.09 -3.22
CA SER A 421 17.67 -0.54 -3.41
C SER A 421 17.74 0.77 -4.21
N HIS A 422 16.87 0.97 -5.19
CA HIS A 422 16.85 2.20 -5.99
C HIS A 422 16.44 3.45 -5.18
N TYR A 423 15.64 3.29 -4.11
CA TYR A 423 15.31 4.38 -3.19
C TYR A 423 16.45 4.68 -2.20
N GLN A 424 17.18 3.64 -1.75
CA GLN A 424 18.39 3.81 -0.96
C GLN A 424 19.47 4.58 -1.74
N VAL A 425 19.69 4.23 -3.02
CA VAL A 425 20.59 4.96 -3.93
C VAL A 425 20.16 6.41 -4.13
N GLN A 426 18.86 6.70 -4.23
CA GLN A 426 18.37 8.09 -4.29
C GLN A 426 18.75 8.89 -3.04
N LEU A 427 18.61 8.32 -1.84
CA LEU A 427 19.03 8.99 -0.60
C LEU A 427 20.54 9.23 -0.56
N LEU A 428 21.34 8.28 -1.07
CA LEU A 428 22.78 8.43 -1.18
C LEU A 428 23.19 9.54 -2.15
N PHE A 429 22.65 9.57 -3.37
CA PHE A 429 23.10 10.45 -4.46
C PHE A 429 22.37 11.81 -4.57
N LEU A 430 21.23 12.00 -3.91
CA LEU A 430 20.43 13.22 -4.03
C LEU A 430 20.22 13.98 -2.71
N TYR A 431 20.35 13.30 -1.56
CA TYR A 431 20.30 14.00 -0.27
C TYR A 431 21.65 14.74 -0.05
N PRO A 432 21.68 16.08 0.11
CA PRO A 432 22.94 16.84 0.01
C PRO A 432 23.78 16.88 1.30
N GLU A 433 23.18 16.60 2.44
CA GLU A 433 23.86 16.60 3.74
C GLU A 433 24.29 15.16 4.13
N PRO A 434 25.26 14.99 5.03
CA PRO A 434 25.51 13.70 5.66
C PRO A 434 24.39 13.38 6.67
N GLY A 435 24.15 12.10 6.93
CA GLY A 435 23.27 11.63 7.99
C GLY A 435 23.74 12.12 9.37
N ASP A 436 22.83 12.56 10.24
CA ASP A 436 23.17 12.96 11.62
C ASP A 436 23.21 11.81 12.63
N GLY A 437 22.75 10.61 12.22
CA GLY A 437 22.81 9.37 12.99
C GLY A 437 24.14 8.60 12.86
N LYS A 438 24.13 7.32 13.28
CA LYS A 438 25.28 6.41 13.14
C LYS A 438 25.65 6.15 11.68
N LYS A 439 24.62 5.97 10.84
CA LYS A 439 24.71 5.69 9.40
C LYS A 439 24.76 7.03 8.68
N ARG A 440 25.94 7.42 8.17
CA ARG A 440 26.25 8.78 7.68
C ARG A 440 25.91 8.96 6.18
N TRP A 441 25.81 7.87 5.44
CA TRP A 441 25.46 7.86 4.02
C TRP A 441 23.99 8.22 3.73
N ARG A 442 23.08 7.96 4.69
CA ARG A 442 21.63 8.21 4.60
C ARG A 442 21.13 9.22 5.64
N PRO A 443 20.08 10.00 5.36
CA PRO A 443 19.48 10.91 6.33
C PRO A 443 18.63 10.20 7.39
N SER A 444 18.52 10.83 8.56
CA SER A 444 17.52 10.50 9.60
C SER A 444 16.10 10.92 9.18
N TRP A 445 15.10 10.46 9.93
CA TRP A 445 13.71 10.87 9.73
C TRP A 445 13.55 12.37 9.96
N GLN A 446 14.15 12.92 11.01
CA GLN A 446 14.17 14.35 11.32
C GLN A 446 14.77 15.16 10.16
N GLN A 447 15.87 14.70 9.57
CA GLN A 447 16.50 15.33 8.42
C GLN A 447 15.57 15.37 7.19
N VAL A 448 15.02 14.21 6.77
CA VAL A 448 14.12 14.17 5.59
C VAL A 448 12.79 14.89 5.80
N MET A 449 12.37 15.09 7.05
CA MET A 449 11.17 15.87 7.38
C MET A 449 11.44 17.38 7.52
N SER A 450 12.67 17.79 7.81
CA SER A 450 13.04 19.21 7.94
C SER A 450 13.42 19.83 6.60
N ASN A 451 14.37 19.20 5.88
CA ASN A 451 15.06 19.82 4.75
C ASN A 451 14.26 19.71 3.45
N ARG A 452 13.88 20.84 2.84
CA ARG A 452 13.11 20.86 1.58
C ARG A 452 14.06 20.61 0.42
N ILE A 453 13.98 19.43 -0.16
CA ILE A 453 14.78 19.04 -1.32
C ILE A 453 13.85 18.97 -2.52
N VAL A 454 14.13 19.78 -3.53
CA VAL A 454 13.45 19.75 -4.82
C VAL A 454 14.38 19.03 -5.79
N VAL A 455 14.26 17.71 -5.89
CA VAL A 455 14.92 16.95 -6.94
C VAL A 455 13.98 16.86 -8.15
N PRO A 456 14.45 17.10 -9.38
CA PRO A 456 13.69 16.72 -10.57
C PRO A 456 13.41 15.20 -10.60
N LEU A 457 12.38 14.79 -11.35
CA LEU A 457 12.01 13.39 -11.47
C LEU A 457 13.08 12.63 -12.28
N TYR A 458 13.78 11.72 -11.62
CA TYR A 458 14.76 10.83 -12.22
C TYR A 458 14.42 9.37 -11.91
N ARG A 459 14.57 8.50 -12.91
CA ARG A 459 14.42 7.06 -12.76
C ARG A 459 15.80 6.47 -12.46
N PHE A 460 15.98 5.90 -11.28
CA PHE A 460 17.19 5.15 -10.93
C PHE A 460 16.89 3.66 -11.09
N ILE A 461 17.81 2.90 -11.71
CA ILE A 461 17.67 1.45 -11.93
C ILE A 461 18.96 0.81 -11.43
N TYR A 462 19.09 0.63 -10.11
CA TYR A 462 20.37 0.25 -9.48
C TYR A 462 20.22 -0.67 -8.30
N LYS A 463 21.20 -1.58 -8.18
CA LYS A 463 21.34 -2.51 -7.07
C LYS A 463 22.23 -1.91 -5.98
N PHE A 464 21.75 -2.00 -4.75
CA PHE A 464 22.43 -1.64 -3.52
C PHE A 464 22.30 -2.88 -2.63
N ASN A 465 23.43 -3.40 -2.17
CA ASN A 465 23.45 -4.68 -1.48
C ASN A 465 23.70 -4.47 0.01
N ARG A 466 22.92 -5.19 0.82
CA ARG A 466 23.21 -5.33 2.25
C ARG A 466 24.24 -6.45 2.41
N THR A 467 25.21 -6.28 3.30
CA THR A 467 26.13 -7.38 3.66
C THR A 467 25.49 -8.28 4.71
N GLU A 468 26.16 -9.38 5.09
CA GLU A 468 25.73 -10.22 6.22
C GLU A 468 25.74 -9.47 7.56
N ASP A 469 26.47 -8.35 7.67
CA ASP A 469 26.43 -7.45 8.83
C ASP A 469 25.34 -6.37 8.61
N PRO A 470 24.32 -6.29 9.49
CA PRO A 470 23.20 -5.37 9.33
C PRO A 470 23.57 -3.88 9.44
N ASP A 471 24.74 -3.55 9.99
CA ASP A 471 25.27 -2.18 10.10
C ASP A 471 26.26 -1.82 8.97
N ILE A 472 26.53 -2.74 8.03
CA ILE A 472 27.43 -2.52 6.88
C ILE A 472 26.66 -2.67 5.57
N TYR A 473 26.64 -1.57 4.81
CA TYR A 473 26.07 -1.53 3.45
C TYR A 473 27.20 -1.41 2.43
N CYS A 474 27.05 -2.09 1.29
CA CYS A 474 27.95 -1.92 0.15
C CYS A 474 27.20 -1.31 -1.04
N TYR A 475 27.82 -0.27 -1.60
CA TYR A 475 27.42 0.33 -2.86
C TYR A 475 28.25 -0.29 -4.00
N MET A 476 27.58 -0.63 -5.10
CA MET A 476 28.23 -1.08 -6.33
C MET A 476 28.14 0.02 -7.38
N GLY A 477 29.28 0.50 -7.86
CA GLY A 477 29.37 1.58 -8.84
C GLY A 477 30.79 2.10 -9.00
N TYR A 478 30.94 3.28 -9.62
CA TYR A 478 32.26 3.89 -9.82
C TYR A 478 32.80 4.48 -8.51
N CYS A 479 34.11 4.32 -8.26
CA CYS A 479 34.77 4.85 -7.07
C CYS A 479 36.15 5.43 -7.42
N ILE A 480 36.22 6.76 -7.54
CA ILE A 480 37.49 7.48 -7.72
C ILE A 480 38.07 7.74 -6.34
N LYS A 481 39.16 7.05 -6.00
CA LYS A 481 39.75 7.07 -4.64
C LYS A 481 40.24 8.45 -4.19
N SER A 482 40.63 9.31 -5.14
CA SER A 482 41.21 10.63 -4.89
C SER A 482 40.89 11.61 -6.02
N GLY A 483 39.87 12.45 -5.82
CA GLY A 483 39.62 13.65 -6.62
C GLY A 483 39.79 14.92 -5.79
N THR A 484 40.43 15.94 -6.36
CA THR A 484 40.64 17.24 -5.69
C THR A 484 39.51 18.19 -6.06
N VAL A 485 38.58 18.41 -5.15
CA VAL A 485 37.43 19.32 -5.31
C VAL A 485 37.82 20.73 -4.87
N ARG A 486 37.45 21.75 -5.65
CA ARG A 486 37.66 23.18 -5.32
C ARG A 486 36.47 24.05 -5.71
N GLY A 487 36.28 25.17 -5.02
CA GLY A 487 35.32 26.22 -5.39
C GLY A 487 33.89 26.02 -4.87
N LEU A 488 33.59 24.88 -4.23
CA LEU A 488 32.27 24.60 -3.64
C LEU A 488 32.20 24.94 -2.13
N GLY A 489 33.27 25.48 -1.54
CA GLY A 489 33.31 25.76 -0.09
C GLY A 489 32.46 26.95 0.35
N GLU A 490 32.35 27.99 -0.49
CA GLU A 490 31.58 29.20 -0.18
C GLU A 490 30.09 29.01 -0.48
N VAL A 491 29.23 29.45 0.44
CA VAL A 491 27.77 29.39 0.31
C VAL A 491 27.25 30.79 -0.06
N PRO A 492 26.73 31.02 -1.28
CA PRO A 492 26.25 32.33 -1.70
C PRO A 492 25.03 32.79 -0.90
N ASN A 493 24.82 34.11 -0.82
CA ASN A 493 23.61 34.68 -0.22
C ASN A 493 22.36 34.51 -1.12
N GLU A 494 22.55 34.19 -2.41
CA GLU A 494 21.48 33.97 -3.39
C GLU A 494 21.39 32.48 -3.76
N PRO A 495 20.18 31.96 -4.07
CA PRO A 495 19.98 30.55 -4.41
C PRO A 495 20.41 30.25 -5.86
N MET A 496 21.69 30.46 -6.17
CA MET A 496 22.31 30.04 -7.42
C MET A 496 23.11 28.75 -7.20
N PRO A 497 23.15 27.82 -8.18
CA PRO A 497 24.02 26.66 -8.10
C PRO A 497 25.49 27.08 -7.96
N ARG A 498 26.18 26.55 -6.95
CA ARG A 498 27.62 26.80 -6.76
C ARG A 498 28.38 26.08 -7.86
N GLN A 499 29.40 26.73 -8.41
CA GLN A 499 30.26 26.18 -9.44
C GLN A 499 31.66 25.95 -8.88
N GLY A 500 32.26 24.83 -9.25
CA GLY A 500 33.61 24.46 -8.83
C GLY A 500 34.28 23.61 -9.89
N GLU A 501 35.46 23.08 -9.54
CA GLU A 501 36.24 22.20 -10.40
C GLU A 501 36.65 20.95 -9.61
N VAL A 502 36.82 19.84 -10.31
CA VAL A 502 37.39 18.60 -9.77
C VAL A 502 38.56 18.14 -10.63
N ASP A 503 39.73 17.98 -10.00
CA ASP A 503 40.89 17.35 -10.62
C ASP A 503 40.90 15.86 -10.25
N ILE A 504 40.90 14.98 -11.26
CA ILE A 504 41.01 13.52 -11.13
C ILE A 504 42.04 12.99 -12.13
N ASN A 505 42.47 11.75 -11.96
CA ASN A 505 43.15 11.01 -13.02
C ASN A 505 42.21 9.94 -13.56
N ASP A 506 42.26 9.68 -14.86
CA ASP A 506 41.70 8.45 -15.43
C ASP A 506 42.58 7.23 -15.13
N ASP A 507 42.15 6.06 -15.59
CA ASP A 507 42.82 4.78 -15.38
C ASP A 507 44.18 4.67 -16.07
N ASN A 508 44.35 5.40 -17.18
CA ASN A 508 45.63 5.55 -17.87
C ASN A 508 46.58 6.49 -17.09
N GLY A 509 46.11 7.09 -15.98
CA GLY A 509 46.84 8.03 -15.15
C GLY A 509 46.89 9.44 -15.73
N ALA A 510 46.10 9.75 -16.76
CA ALA A 510 46.07 11.09 -17.35
C ALA A 510 45.16 12.01 -16.52
N PRO A 511 45.61 13.24 -16.20
CA PRO A 511 44.85 14.17 -15.38
C PRO A 511 43.74 14.87 -16.18
N HIS A 512 42.55 14.94 -15.58
CA HIS A 512 41.39 15.66 -16.09
C HIS A 512 40.89 16.66 -15.05
N THR A 513 40.60 17.88 -15.48
CA THR A 513 39.92 18.91 -14.68
C THR A 513 38.53 19.13 -15.27
N LEU A 514 37.48 18.87 -14.50
CA LEU A 514 36.09 18.99 -14.94
C LEU A 514 35.32 19.99 -14.09
N LYS A 515 34.41 20.75 -14.71
CA LYS A 515 33.53 21.67 -13.99
C LYS A 515 32.37 20.92 -13.33
N ILE A 516 32.12 21.27 -12.07
CA ILE A 516 31.09 20.65 -11.22
C ILE A 516 30.16 21.71 -10.64
N ILE A 517 28.94 21.28 -10.32
CA ILE A 517 27.85 22.14 -9.85
C ILE A 517 27.21 21.53 -8.61
N ALA A 518 26.98 22.34 -7.58
CA ALA A 518 26.17 21.96 -6.42
C ALA A 518 24.93 22.85 -6.30
N ASP A 519 23.76 22.26 -6.51
CA ASP A 519 22.42 22.90 -6.53
C ASP A 519 21.76 22.99 -5.14
N HIS A 520 22.55 22.82 -4.07
CA HIS A 520 22.14 22.89 -2.67
C HIS A 520 23.03 23.83 -1.86
N MET A 521 22.66 24.12 -0.62
CA MET A 521 23.37 25.06 0.26
C MET A 521 24.41 24.42 1.19
N HIS A 522 24.47 23.08 1.30
CA HIS A 522 25.47 22.41 2.14
C HIS A 522 26.90 22.60 1.58
N PRO A 523 27.86 23.21 2.32
CA PRO A 523 29.19 23.53 1.81
C PRO A 523 30.02 22.28 1.52
N ILE A 524 30.88 22.34 0.50
CA ILE A 524 31.86 21.29 0.21
C ILE A 524 33.24 21.96 0.20
N PRO A 525 34.00 21.91 1.31
CA PRO A 525 35.29 22.56 1.41
C PRO A 525 36.26 22.09 0.31
N ASP A 526 37.22 22.94 -0.04
CA ASP A 526 38.31 22.57 -0.93
C ASP A 526 39.15 21.46 -0.29
N GLY A 527 39.41 20.38 -1.02
CA GLY A 527 40.07 19.20 -0.46
C GLY A 527 40.19 18.02 -1.41
N ILE A 528 40.80 16.94 -0.92
CA ILE A 528 40.90 15.66 -1.62
C ILE A 528 39.85 14.71 -1.03
N TYR A 529 39.06 14.12 -1.91
CA TYR A 529 37.90 13.30 -1.55
C TYR A 529 37.87 12.00 -2.34
N THR A 530 37.15 11.02 -1.80
CA THR A 530 36.71 9.85 -2.56
C THR A 530 35.38 10.18 -3.22
N LEU A 531 35.25 9.92 -4.52
CA LEU A 531 34.07 10.26 -5.30
C LEU A 531 33.36 8.99 -5.74
N LEU A 532 32.09 8.85 -5.41
CA LEU A 532 31.27 7.72 -5.84
C LEU A 532 30.34 8.17 -6.98
N GLY A 533 30.34 7.42 -8.07
CA GLY A 533 29.59 7.71 -9.29
C GLY A 533 28.63 6.57 -9.64
N CYS A 534 27.50 6.94 -10.26
CA CYS A 534 26.47 5.98 -10.64
C CYS A 534 26.73 5.38 -12.02
N SER A 535 26.64 4.05 -12.16
CA SER A 535 27.00 3.33 -13.37
C SER A 535 25.87 3.30 -14.41
N GLY A 536 25.72 4.39 -15.18
CA GLY A 536 24.86 4.34 -16.38
C GLY A 536 24.43 5.69 -16.93
N SER A 537 23.55 5.63 -17.93
CA SER A 537 23.28 6.70 -18.90
C SER A 537 22.38 7.84 -18.40
N PHE A 538 22.35 8.13 -17.10
CA PHE A 538 21.40 9.08 -16.51
C PHE A 538 21.96 10.49 -16.37
N ARG A 539 21.31 11.46 -17.03
CA ARG A 539 21.55 12.89 -16.74
C ARG A 539 20.61 13.41 -15.64
N PRO A 540 21.10 14.30 -14.76
CA PRO A 540 22.48 14.74 -14.62
C PRO A 540 23.33 13.71 -13.86
N ASP A 541 24.60 13.58 -14.25
CA ASP A 541 25.62 12.81 -13.55
C ASP A 541 25.74 13.28 -12.09
N ARG A 542 25.09 12.58 -11.14
CA ARG A 542 25.21 12.83 -9.70
C ARG A 542 26.39 12.05 -9.13
N TRP A 543 27.20 12.73 -8.31
CA TRP A 543 28.37 12.16 -7.64
C TRP A 543 28.32 12.41 -6.14
N VAL A 544 28.70 11.42 -5.34
CA VAL A 544 28.84 11.55 -3.88
C VAL A 544 30.26 11.97 -3.55
N VAL A 545 30.41 13.00 -2.73
CA VAL A 545 31.68 13.39 -2.10
C VAL A 545 31.76 12.70 -0.76
N GLY A 546 32.81 11.91 -0.51
CA GLY A 546 33.04 11.23 0.75
C GLY A 546 34.51 11.22 1.19
N GLN A 547 34.74 10.78 2.41
CA GLN A 547 36.07 10.58 3.00
C GLN A 547 36.22 9.14 3.47
N ILE A 548 37.31 8.48 3.08
CA ILE A 548 37.66 7.15 3.61
C ILE A 548 38.09 7.29 5.08
N ARG A 549 37.41 6.54 5.95
CA ARG A 549 37.71 6.43 7.37
C ARG A 549 38.83 5.43 7.63
N GLN A 550 39.32 5.39 8.87
CA GLN A 550 40.37 4.44 9.29
C GLN A 550 39.97 2.97 9.17
N ASP A 551 38.67 2.66 9.17
CA ASP A 551 38.11 1.32 8.96
C ASP A 551 37.87 0.97 7.48
N GLY A 552 38.29 1.84 6.56
CA GLY A 552 38.14 1.64 5.11
C GLY A 552 36.78 2.04 4.54
N ARG A 553 35.80 2.42 5.38
CA ARG A 553 34.46 2.83 4.91
C ARG A 553 34.45 4.28 4.45
N VAL A 554 33.60 4.60 3.46
CA VAL A 554 33.39 5.97 2.99
C VAL A 554 32.33 6.65 3.85
N GLU A 555 32.72 7.67 4.60
CA GLU A 555 31.79 8.61 5.23
C GLU A 555 31.37 9.66 4.19
N LYS A 556 30.07 9.70 3.85
CA LYS A 556 29.51 10.74 2.99
C LYS A 556 29.72 12.12 3.60
N LEU A 557 30.08 13.08 2.77
CA LEU A 557 30.10 14.51 3.09
C LEU A 557 28.98 15.25 2.36
N SER A 558 28.85 15.07 1.04
CA SER A 558 27.85 15.77 0.23
C SER A 558 27.68 15.15 -1.16
N VAL A 559 27.05 15.85 -2.10
CA VAL A 559 26.89 15.45 -3.50
C VAL A 559 27.21 16.62 -4.45
N PHE A 560 27.47 16.35 -5.73
CA PHE A 560 27.50 17.37 -6.79
C PHE A 560 27.03 16.77 -8.13
N CYS A 561 26.94 17.61 -9.16
CA CYS A 561 26.74 17.21 -10.55
C CYS A 561 27.91 17.63 -11.46
N SER A 562 28.13 16.91 -12.55
CA SER A 562 28.88 17.43 -13.71
C SER A 562 28.16 18.66 -14.31
N ALA A 563 28.88 19.63 -14.86
CA ALA A 563 28.29 20.71 -15.64
C ALA A 563 27.81 20.23 -17.02
N ASP A 564 26.73 20.80 -17.55
CA ASP A 564 26.03 20.29 -18.77
C ASP A 564 26.89 20.22 -20.04
N ASP A 565 27.90 21.10 -20.14
CA ASP A 565 28.80 21.30 -21.29
C ASP A 565 30.11 20.49 -21.22
N GLU A 566 30.34 19.73 -20.14
CA GLU A 566 31.60 19.00 -19.91
C GLU A 566 31.57 17.54 -20.40
N VAL A 567 32.76 16.94 -20.50
CA VAL A 567 32.91 15.49 -20.63
C VAL A 567 32.42 14.84 -19.33
N HIS A 568 31.49 13.89 -19.44
CA HIS A 568 30.89 13.21 -18.29
C HIS A 568 31.95 12.43 -17.51
N LEU A 569 31.95 12.56 -16.19
CA LEU A 569 32.86 11.80 -15.32
C LEU A 569 32.75 10.29 -15.57
N CYS A 570 31.54 9.79 -15.84
CA CYS A 570 31.27 8.39 -16.19
C CYS A 570 31.83 7.96 -17.57
N SER A 571 32.30 8.89 -18.40
CA SER A 571 32.85 8.60 -19.74
C SER A 571 34.38 8.52 -19.80
N LEU A 572 35.08 8.71 -18.68
CA LEU A 572 36.55 8.68 -18.58
C LEU A 572 37.14 7.26 -18.47
N GLU A 573 36.56 6.28 -19.16
CA GLU A 573 37.00 4.88 -19.19
C GLU A 573 37.25 4.24 -17.81
N LEU A 574 36.52 4.67 -16.76
CA LEU A 574 36.71 4.21 -15.37
C LEU A 574 36.48 2.69 -15.22
N ASP A 575 37.51 1.96 -14.80
CA ASP A 575 37.59 0.48 -14.76
C ASP A 575 36.60 -0.08 -13.74
N ASN A 576 35.52 -0.63 -14.28
CA ASN A 576 34.57 -1.53 -13.63
C ASN A 576 33.81 -0.94 -12.42
N GLU A 577 32.65 -1.51 -12.13
CA GLU A 577 31.96 -1.25 -10.86
C GLU A 577 32.75 -1.91 -9.72
N VAL A 578 32.91 -1.20 -8.60
CA VAL A 578 33.62 -1.71 -7.42
C VAL A 578 32.78 -1.64 -6.16
N GLU A 579 32.97 -2.64 -5.29
CA GLU A 579 32.30 -2.68 -4.00
C GLU A 579 32.88 -1.62 -3.04
N THR A 580 32.04 -0.68 -2.63
CA THR A 580 32.40 0.40 -1.70
C THR A 580 31.55 0.31 -0.44
N PHE A 581 32.20 0.08 0.70
CA PHE A 581 31.53 0.04 2.00
C PHE A 581 31.24 1.44 2.54
N LEU A 582 30.01 1.67 2.98
CA LEU A 582 29.53 2.98 3.45
C LEU A 582 29.49 3.06 4.98
N CYS A 583 29.72 4.26 5.50
CA CYS A 583 29.55 4.59 6.92
C CYS A 583 28.17 5.19 7.21
#